data_AF-A0A1X2IE73-F1
#
_entry.id   AF-A0A1X2IE73-F1
#
_cell.length_a   1.000
_cell.length_b   1.000
_cell.length_c   1.000
_cell.angle_alpha   90.00
_cell.angle_beta   90.00
_cell.angle_gamma   90.00
#
_symmetry.space_group_name_H-M   'P 1'
#
loop_
_entity.id
_entity.type
_entity.pdbx_description
1 polymer ?
#
loop_
_entity_poly.entity_id
_entity_poly.type
_entity_poly.pdbx_seq_one_letter_code
_entity_poly.pdbx_strand_id
1 'polypeptide(L)'
;MTVRTRQILVKEAASLFDLKPGVVEDADDDDDDPNISSGYPKDELNSAIGYTSQMLDLIVRYLGIKLPFCLFRKDIYTYIRSIPHSRLYQNQSKMPLYLENDKNFRRFLIGVSMLNYNIVYLCYTQGVHIPLSQVANTLQNLLACCNAPGLGL
;
A
#
# COMPACT_ATOMS: atom_id res chain seq x y z
N MET A 1 11.02 10.91 -17.44
CA MET A 1 11.16 9.55 -16.87
C MET A 1 11.14 8.59 -18.04
N THR A 2 12.19 7.80 -18.25
CA THR A 2 12.29 6.92 -19.44
C THR A 2 11.43 5.66 -19.24
N VAL A 3 10.98 5.05 -20.35
CA VAL A 3 10.12 3.85 -20.35
C VAL A 3 10.74 2.71 -19.52
N ARG A 4 12.07 2.55 -19.59
CA ARG A 4 12.84 1.60 -18.76
C ARG A 4 12.65 1.81 -17.26
N THR A 5 12.64 3.06 -16.79
CA THR A 5 12.45 3.35 -15.36
C THR A 5 11.05 2.95 -14.87
N ARG A 6 10.02 3.07 -15.72
CA ARG A 6 8.67 2.61 -15.37
C ARG A 6 8.58 1.09 -15.29
N GLN A 7 9.17 0.38 -16.25
CA GLN A 7 9.17 -1.09 -16.26
C GLN A 7 9.90 -1.69 -15.05
N ILE A 8 11.00 -1.06 -14.61
CA ILE A 8 11.73 -1.49 -13.40
C ILE A 8 10.86 -1.30 -12.15
N LEU A 9 10.24 -0.12 -11.99
CA LEU A 9 9.37 0.16 -10.82
C LEU A 9 8.12 -0.73 -10.79
N VAL A 10 7.57 -1.07 -11.95
CA VAL A 10 6.46 -2.02 -12.06
C VAL A 10 6.91 -3.42 -11.67
N LYS A 11 8.07 -3.89 -12.15
CA LYS A 11 8.62 -5.20 -11.76
C LYS A 11 8.91 -5.25 -10.27
N GLU A 12 9.47 -4.20 -9.69
CA GLU A 12 9.70 -4.11 -8.25
C GLU A 12 8.38 -4.09 -7.47
N ALA A 13 7.37 -3.33 -7.92
CA ALA A 13 6.06 -3.33 -7.29
C ALA A 13 5.36 -4.68 -7.40
N ALA A 14 5.44 -5.36 -8.55
CA ALA A 14 4.87 -6.69 -8.73
C ALA A 14 5.56 -7.73 -7.84
N SER A 15 6.89 -7.62 -7.68
CA SER A 15 7.68 -8.40 -6.72
C SER A 15 7.30 -8.09 -5.27
N LEU A 16 7.01 -6.83 -4.94
CA LEU A 16 6.57 -6.39 -3.60
C LEU A 16 5.24 -7.04 -3.17
N PHE A 17 4.41 -7.46 -4.12
CA PHE A 17 3.10 -8.06 -3.87
C PHE A 17 3.03 -9.56 -4.24
N ASP A 18 4.17 -10.22 -4.50
CA ASP A 18 4.21 -11.64 -4.88
C ASP A 18 3.29 -11.98 -6.09
N LEU A 19 3.15 -11.05 -7.03
CA LEU A 19 2.35 -11.26 -8.23
C LEU A 19 3.05 -12.26 -9.14
N LYS A 20 2.52 -13.49 -9.23
CA LYS A 20 3.00 -14.52 -10.15
C LYS A 20 2.98 -13.99 -11.59
N PRO A 21 4.11 -13.94 -12.31
CA PRO A 21 4.07 -13.66 -13.74
C PRO A 21 3.65 -14.96 -14.44
N GLY A 22 2.45 -15.00 -14.99
CA GLY A 22 2.07 -16.07 -15.93
C GLY A 22 0.58 -16.30 -16.05
N VAL A 23 -0.02 -15.78 -17.13
CA VAL A 23 -0.42 -16.57 -18.30
C VAL A 23 -0.25 -15.66 -19.51
N VAL A 24 0.90 -15.74 -20.19
CA VAL A 24 1.05 -15.23 -21.55
C VAL A 24 0.76 -16.43 -22.42
N GLU A 25 -0.46 -16.49 -22.97
CA GLU A 25 -0.68 -17.28 -24.19
C GLU A 25 0.01 -16.52 -25.32
N ASP A 26 0.82 -17.25 -26.08
CA ASP A 26 1.52 -16.77 -27.26
C ASP A 26 0.49 -16.25 -28.27
N ALA A 27 0.45 -14.92 -28.44
CA ALA A 27 -0.24 -14.28 -29.55
C ALA A 27 0.75 -13.31 -30.20
N ASP A 28 0.86 -13.47 -31.52
CA ASP A 28 1.83 -12.93 -32.44
C ASP A 28 2.09 -11.41 -32.35
N ASP A 29 3.30 -11.04 -32.79
CA ASP A 29 3.80 -9.68 -33.00
C ASP A 29 2.80 -8.77 -33.74
N ASP A 30 2.42 -7.66 -33.11
CA ASP A 30 2.23 -6.35 -33.75
C ASP A 30 2.27 -5.24 -32.68
N ASP A 31 3.02 -4.17 -32.99
CA ASP A 31 3.25 -2.98 -32.16
C ASP A 31 1.96 -2.33 -31.62
N ASP A 32 1.79 -2.28 -30.29
CA ASP A 32 1.50 -1.07 -29.49
C ASP A 32 1.04 -1.41 -28.05
N ASP A 33 1.64 -0.71 -27.08
CA ASP A 33 1.19 -0.49 -25.69
C ASP A 33 1.55 -1.55 -24.62
N PRO A 34 2.41 -1.24 -23.62
CA PRO A 34 2.63 -2.09 -22.47
C PRO A 34 1.45 -1.92 -21.50
N ASN A 35 0.30 -2.47 -21.85
CA ASN A 35 -0.86 -2.55 -20.98
C ASN A 35 -0.61 -3.59 -19.87
N ILE A 36 0.22 -3.20 -18.90
CA ILE A 36 0.48 -3.92 -17.64
C ILE A 36 -0.79 -3.96 -16.77
N SER A 37 -1.85 -3.26 -17.18
CA SER A 37 -3.10 -3.09 -16.43
C SER A 37 -4.19 -4.13 -16.75
N SER A 38 -3.95 -5.12 -17.62
CA SER A 38 -5.02 -6.05 -18.07
C SER A 38 -5.20 -7.32 -17.22
N GLY A 39 -4.23 -7.67 -16.35
CA GLY A 39 -4.22 -8.98 -15.69
C GLY A 39 -4.89 -9.07 -14.31
N TYR A 40 -5.12 -7.95 -13.61
CA TYR A 40 -5.58 -7.98 -12.21
C TYR A 40 -6.88 -7.19 -12.01
N PRO A 41 -7.89 -7.76 -11.31
CA PRO A 41 -9.12 -7.03 -11.00
C PRO A 41 -8.81 -5.89 -10.04
N LYS A 42 -8.68 -4.67 -10.58
CA LYS A 42 -8.40 -3.44 -9.80
C LYS A 42 -9.40 -3.26 -8.66
N ASP A 43 -10.65 -3.64 -8.88
CA ASP A 43 -11.71 -3.53 -7.89
C ASP A 43 -11.47 -4.42 -6.66
N GLU A 44 -10.93 -5.62 -6.86
CA GLU A 44 -10.57 -6.52 -5.76
C GLU A 44 -9.41 -5.96 -4.95
N LEU A 45 -8.36 -5.48 -5.64
CA LEU A 45 -7.21 -4.84 -5.01
C LEU A 45 -7.62 -3.58 -4.22
N ASN A 46 -8.44 -2.72 -4.83
CA ASN A 46 -8.95 -1.51 -4.20
C ASN A 46 -9.81 -1.84 -2.97
N SER A 47 -10.64 -2.88 -3.07
CA SER A 47 -11.47 -3.35 -1.97
C SER A 47 -10.60 -3.88 -0.82
N ALA A 48 -9.61 -4.73 -1.11
CA ALA A 48 -8.70 -5.29 -0.11
C ALA A 48 -7.93 -4.19 0.65
N ILE A 49 -7.39 -3.21 -0.08
CA ILE A 49 -6.66 -2.07 0.52
C ILE A 49 -7.61 -1.18 1.32
N GLY A 50 -8.84 -0.98 0.83
CA GLY A 50 -9.90 -0.25 1.52
C GLY A 50 -10.23 -0.88 2.88
N TYR A 51 -10.52 -2.18 2.90
CA TYR A 51 -10.80 -2.92 4.14
C TYR A 51 -9.61 -2.96 5.08
N THR A 52 -8.40 -3.16 4.57
CA THR A 52 -7.16 -3.14 5.37
C THR A 52 -6.98 -1.79 6.07
N SER A 53 -7.17 -0.69 5.33
CA SER A 53 -7.05 0.66 5.87
C SER A 53 -8.11 0.94 6.93
N GLN A 54 -9.34 0.44 6.72
CA GLN A 54 -10.43 0.57 7.68
C GLN A 54 -10.18 -0.24 8.96
N MET A 55 -9.69 -1.47 8.83
CA MET A 55 -9.33 -2.31 9.97
C MET A 55 -8.21 -1.68 10.79
N LEU A 56 -7.17 -1.16 10.13
CA LEU A 56 -6.10 -0.42 10.79
C LEU A 56 -6.61 0.81 11.55
N ASP A 57 -7.49 1.62 10.92
CA ASP A 57 -8.08 2.81 11.57
C ASP A 57 -8.90 2.43 12.81
N LEU A 58 -9.66 1.33 12.76
CA LEU A 58 -10.41 0.81 13.92
C LEU A 58 -9.48 0.38 15.07
N ILE A 59 -8.46 -0.42 14.77
CA ILE A 59 -7.49 -0.90 15.77
C ILE A 59 -6.79 0.26 16.45
N VAL A 60 -6.23 1.18 15.65
CA VAL A 60 -5.47 2.33 16.16
C VAL A 60 -6.33 3.24 17.01
N ARG A 61 -7.59 3.49 16.61
CA ARG A 61 -8.53 4.28 17.41
C ARG A 61 -8.89 3.61 18.73
N TYR A 62 -9.12 2.29 18.72
CA TYR A 62 -9.40 1.52 19.92
C TYR A 62 -8.22 1.57 20.90
N LEU A 63 -6.99 1.44 20.39
CA LEU A 63 -5.76 1.47 21.18
C LEU A 63 -5.29 2.89 21.55
N GLY A 64 -5.91 3.95 21.02
CA GLY A 64 -5.49 5.33 21.26
C GLY A 64 -4.12 5.70 20.66
N ILE A 65 -3.66 4.98 19.64
CA ILE A 65 -2.34 5.16 19.04
C ILE A 65 -2.38 6.28 17.99
N LYS A 66 -1.33 7.09 17.91
CA LYS A 66 -1.19 8.10 16.86
C LYS A 66 -0.29 7.59 15.74
N LEU A 67 -0.87 7.37 14.57
CA LEU A 67 -0.10 6.92 13.40
C LEU A 67 0.83 8.02 12.85
N PRO A 68 2.01 7.65 12.29
CA PRO A 68 2.92 8.56 11.59
C PRO A 68 2.29 9.22 10.36
N PHE A 69 1.47 8.48 9.62
CA PHE A 69 0.72 8.97 8.47
C PHE A 69 -0.78 8.91 8.74
N CYS A 70 -1.49 10.00 8.43
CA CYS A 70 -2.93 10.12 8.68
C CYS A 70 -3.72 9.47 7.56
N LEU A 71 -4.55 8.49 7.92
CA LEU A 71 -5.59 7.93 7.06
C LEU A 71 -6.83 8.80 7.10
N PHE A 72 -7.43 9.03 5.93
CA PHE A 72 -8.71 9.72 5.85
C PHE A 72 -9.46 9.26 4.60
N ARG A 73 -10.80 9.27 4.69
CA ARG A 73 -11.67 8.99 3.55
C ARG A 73 -12.18 10.29 2.96
N LYS A 74 -12.24 10.33 1.63
CA LYS A 74 -12.95 11.35 0.88
C LYS A 74 -13.85 10.63 -0.12
N ASP A 75 -15.16 10.78 0.05
CA ASP A 75 -16.17 10.04 -0.69
C ASP A 75 -15.98 8.52 -0.48
N ILE A 76 -15.85 7.74 -1.55
CA ILE A 76 -15.57 6.30 -1.51
C ILE A 76 -14.07 5.98 -1.46
N TYR A 77 -13.21 6.98 -1.59
CA TYR A 77 -11.77 6.78 -1.73
C TYR A 77 -11.02 7.01 -0.42
N THR A 78 -10.12 6.09 -0.12
CA THR A 78 -9.20 6.23 1.01
C THR A 78 -7.91 6.91 0.55
N TYR A 79 -7.42 7.82 1.38
CA TYR A 79 -6.16 8.52 1.16
C TYR A 79 -5.29 8.47 2.43
N ILE A 80 -4.00 8.62 2.21
CA ILE A 80 -2.99 8.72 3.27
C ILE A 80 -2.11 9.94 3.05
N ARG A 81 -1.72 10.62 4.13
CA ARG A 81 -0.83 11.80 4.04
C ARG A 81 0.08 11.92 5.25
N SER A 82 1.21 12.62 5.08
CA SER A 82 2.05 13.04 6.20
C SER A 82 1.33 14.05 7.09
N ILE A 83 1.64 14.03 8.39
CA ILE A 83 1.12 15.01 9.35
C ILE A 83 1.74 16.38 9.04
N PRO A 84 0.95 17.48 9.05
CA PRO A 84 1.34 18.82 8.61
C PRO A 84 2.58 19.44 9.29
N HIS A 85 3.12 18.84 10.36
CA HIS A 85 4.27 19.37 11.10
C HIS A 85 5.60 18.71 10.68
N SER A 86 5.58 17.74 9.76
CA SER A 86 6.79 17.16 9.22
C SER A 86 7.42 18.09 8.18
N ARG A 87 8.48 18.81 8.57
CA ARG A 87 9.26 19.70 7.67
C ARG A 87 9.86 18.97 6.46
N LEU A 88 9.90 17.64 6.50
CA LEU A 88 10.43 16.79 5.43
C LEU A 88 9.46 16.65 4.23
N TYR A 89 8.17 16.96 4.40
CA TYR A 89 7.16 16.84 3.35
C TYR A 89 6.45 18.18 3.13
N GLN A 90 7.18 19.15 2.55
CA GLN A 90 6.67 20.49 2.24
C GLN A 90 5.45 20.49 1.29
N ASN A 91 5.27 19.41 0.53
CA ASN A 91 4.03 19.14 -0.19
C ASN A 91 3.20 18.11 0.58
N GLN A 92 2.12 18.55 1.22
CA GLN A 92 1.09 17.71 1.85
C GLN A 92 0.27 16.93 0.81
N SER A 93 0.95 16.27 -0.13
CA SER A 93 0.32 15.54 -1.19
C SER A 93 -0.33 14.31 -0.58
N LYS A 94 -1.66 14.30 -0.61
CA LYS A 94 -2.45 13.10 -0.33
C LYS A 94 -2.08 12.02 -1.33
N MET A 95 -1.81 10.83 -0.85
CA MET A 95 -1.56 9.66 -1.67
C MET A 95 -2.84 8.82 -1.72
N PRO A 96 -3.33 8.44 -2.91
CA PRO A 96 -4.49 7.57 -3.06
C PRO A 96 -4.14 6.17 -2.58
N LEU A 97 -5.07 5.51 -1.88
CA LEU A 97 -5.00 4.08 -1.57
C LEU A 97 -5.95 3.28 -2.47
N TYR A 98 -5.97 3.65 -3.75
CA TYR A 98 -6.70 2.97 -4.81
C TYR A 98 -5.95 3.14 -6.13
N LEU A 99 -6.08 2.16 -7.01
CA LEU A 99 -5.57 2.13 -8.37
C LEU A 99 -6.74 2.28 -9.34
N GLU A 100 -6.70 3.32 -10.16
CA GLU A 100 -7.72 3.59 -11.19
C GLU A 100 -7.13 3.33 -12.58
N ASN A 101 -5.96 3.92 -12.83
CA ASN A 101 -5.24 3.85 -14.09
C ASN A 101 -3.74 4.07 -13.88
N ASP A 102 -2.95 3.91 -14.94
CA ASP A 102 -1.49 4.05 -14.84
C ASP A 102 -1.04 5.48 -14.49
N LYS A 103 -1.93 6.48 -14.59
CA LYS A 103 -1.63 7.86 -14.20
C LYS A 103 -1.51 7.99 -12.68
N ASN A 104 -2.26 7.20 -11.91
CA ASN A 104 -2.21 7.27 -10.45
C ASN A 104 -1.32 6.20 -9.80
N PHE A 105 -0.87 5.19 -10.54
CA PHE A 105 -0.04 4.06 -10.06
C PHE A 105 1.13 4.49 -9.15
N ARG A 106 1.95 5.45 -9.58
CA ARG A 106 3.11 5.90 -8.77
C ARG A 106 2.68 6.49 -7.42
N ARG A 107 1.60 7.27 -7.40
CA ARG A 107 1.10 7.88 -6.15
C ARG A 107 0.43 6.83 -5.27
N PHE A 108 -0.24 5.87 -5.89
CA PHE A 108 -0.81 4.71 -5.22
C PHE A 108 0.26 3.89 -4.51
N LEU A 109 1.36 3.54 -5.19
CA LEU A 109 2.48 2.81 -4.58
C LEU A 109 3.07 3.54 -3.37
N ILE A 110 3.31 4.85 -3.49
CA ILE A 110 3.77 5.67 -2.36
C ILE A 110 2.77 5.60 -1.20
N GLY A 111 1.47 5.65 -1.51
CA GLY A 111 0.42 5.48 -0.51
C GLY A 111 0.49 4.13 0.19
N VAL A 112 0.63 3.03 -0.54
CA VAL A 112 0.77 1.69 0.04
C VAL A 112 2.05 1.57 0.88
N SER A 113 3.16 2.19 0.46
CA SER A 113 4.38 2.24 1.30
C SER A 113 4.13 2.98 2.63
N MET A 114 3.39 4.10 2.61
CA MET A 114 3.00 4.81 3.83
C MET A 114 2.06 3.96 4.71
N LEU A 115 1.14 3.21 4.11
CA LEU A 115 0.24 2.30 4.82
C LEU A 115 1.04 1.17 5.51
N ASN A 116 1.97 0.54 4.80
CA ASN A 116 2.83 -0.51 5.34
C ASN A 116 3.71 0.00 6.49
N TYR A 117 4.23 1.22 6.36
CA TYR A 117 4.94 1.86 7.47
C TYR A 117 4.05 2.07 8.69
N ASN A 118 2.80 2.52 8.51
CA ASN A 118 1.84 2.64 9.62
C ASN A 118 1.56 1.29 10.30
N ILE A 119 1.41 0.20 9.54
CA ILE A 119 1.19 -1.16 10.09
C ILE A 119 2.40 -1.61 10.89
N VAL A 120 3.62 -1.43 10.36
CA VAL A 120 4.85 -1.79 11.07
C VAL A 120 5.05 -0.94 12.32
N TYR A 121 4.71 0.35 12.25
CA TYR A 121 4.71 1.22 13.42
C TYR A 121 3.72 0.73 14.48
N LEU A 122 2.50 0.36 14.09
CA LEU A 122 1.53 -0.24 15.00
C LEU A 122 2.10 -1.53 15.64
N CYS A 123 2.65 -2.45 14.84
CA CYS A 123 3.29 -3.66 15.34
C CYS A 123 4.35 -3.32 16.40
N TYR A 124 5.23 -2.36 16.10
CA TYR A 124 6.28 -1.91 17.00
C TYR A 124 5.72 -1.38 18.33
N THR A 125 4.65 -0.57 18.30
CA THR A 125 4.00 -0.09 19.53
C THR A 125 3.37 -1.20 20.36
N GLN A 126 3.05 -2.35 19.76
CA GLN A 126 2.52 -3.54 20.43
C GLN A 126 3.62 -4.57 20.76
N GLY A 127 4.90 -4.19 20.67
CA GLY A 127 6.04 -5.06 20.98
C GLY A 127 6.37 -6.10 19.91
N VAL A 128 5.77 -6.01 18.72
CA VAL A 128 6.03 -6.91 17.58
C VAL A 128 7.02 -6.26 16.62
N HIS A 129 8.18 -6.88 16.45
CA HIS A 129 9.25 -6.34 15.60
C HIS A 129 9.21 -6.97 14.20
N ILE A 130 8.93 -6.17 13.18
CA ILE A 130 8.88 -6.61 11.78
C ILE A 130 10.19 -6.24 11.06
N PRO A 131 10.91 -7.18 10.41
CA PRO A 131 12.11 -6.88 9.66
C PRO A 131 11.80 -6.11 8.37
N LEU A 132 12.75 -5.29 7.90
CA LEU A 132 12.56 -4.44 6.71
C LEU A 132 12.17 -5.22 5.45
N SER A 133 12.68 -6.44 5.29
CA SER A 133 12.34 -7.32 4.16
C SER A 133 10.88 -7.78 4.13
N GLN A 134 10.17 -7.70 5.26
CA GLN A 134 8.78 -8.15 5.41
C GLN A 134 7.79 -7.01 5.53
N VAL A 135 8.23 -5.74 5.44
CA VAL A 135 7.36 -4.55 5.58
C VAL A 135 6.20 -4.58 4.57
N ALA A 136 6.44 -5.12 3.38
CA ALA A 136 5.46 -5.24 2.32
C ALA A 136 4.32 -6.24 2.59
N ASN A 137 4.51 -7.16 3.54
CA ASN A 137 3.56 -8.23 3.88
C ASN A 137 2.38 -7.68 4.69
N THR A 138 1.60 -6.81 4.05
CA THR A 138 0.60 -5.90 4.64
C THR A 138 -0.33 -6.62 5.61
N LEU A 139 -1.06 -7.63 5.12
CA LEU A 139 -2.05 -8.39 5.90
C LEU A 139 -1.38 -9.29 6.95
N GLN A 140 -0.26 -9.91 6.60
CA GLN A 140 0.50 -10.78 7.51
C GLN A 140 0.95 -9.98 8.75
N ASN A 141 1.48 -8.77 8.55
CA ASN A 141 1.95 -7.92 9.62
C ASN A 141 0.78 -7.41 10.48
N LEU A 142 -0.35 -7.04 9.87
CA LEU A 142 -1.55 -6.63 10.60
C LEU A 142 -2.10 -7.78 11.47
N LEU A 143 -2.14 -9.00 10.93
CA LEU A 143 -2.53 -10.20 11.67
C LEU A 143 -1.57 -10.52 12.81
N ALA A 144 -0.26 -10.44 12.56
CA ALA A 144 0.76 -10.63 13.59
C ALA A 144 0.60 -9.64 14.75
N CYS A 145 0.25 -8.38 14.44
CA CYS A 145 -0.07 -7.38 15.46
C CYS A 145 -1.33 -7.74 16.24
N CYS A 146 -2.40 -8.18 15.57
CA CYS A 146 -3.65 -8.55 16.25
C CYS A 146 -3.48 -9.76 17.19
N ASN A 147 -2.51 -10.63 16.89
CA ASN A 147 -2.15 -11.78 17.72
C ASN A 147 -1.08 -11.45 18.76
N ALA A 148 -0.68 -10.18 18.91
CA ALA A 148 0.32 -9.79 19.88
C ALA A 148 -0.21 -10.05 21.31
N PRO A 149 0.61 -10.64 22.20
CA PRO A 149 0.19 -10.97 23.56
C PRO A 149 -0.14 -9.73 24.42
N GLY A 150 0.37 -8.56 24.04
CA GLY A 150 0.15 -7.28 24.71
C GLY A 150 -0.80 -6.33 23.96
N LEU A 151 -1.68 -6.83 23.08
CA LEU A 151 -2.56 -5.95 22.31
C LEU A 151 -3.48 -5.13 23.26
N GLY A 152 -3.25 -3.82 23.33
CA GLY A 152 -4.03 -2.90 24.16
C GLY A 152 -3.82 -2.97 25.67
N LEU A 153 -2.70 -3.58 26.12
CA LEU A 153 -2.28 -3.64 27.52
C LEU A 153 -1.14 -2.66 27.83
#